data_AF-A0AAX1UWW1-F1
#
_entry.id   AF-A0AAX1UWW1-F1
#
_cell.length_a   1.000
_cell.length_b   1.000
_cell.length_c   1.000
_cell.angle_alpha   90.00
_cell.angle_beta   90.00
_cell.angle_gamma   90.00
#
_symmetry.space_group_name_H-M   'P 1'
#
loop_
_entity.id
_entity.type
_entity.pdbx_description
1 polymer ?
#
loop_
_entity_poly.entity_id
_entity_poly.type
_entity_poly.pdbx_seq_one_letter_code
_entity_poly.pdbx_strand_id
1 'polypeptide(L)'
;MMGLTDFWKTPTEKKRDEYDKLHDYLKDALKKHDEKMAEVKSDLSAYKKGMPDMPSKGIPANPFVEKNEKVLEQLEKYIDKEKDKRASLKSAIDTAYRKYLEYKALAIKEEKAEQAKKEKEKKEREERLKNG
;
A
#
# COMPACT_ATOMS: atom_id res chain seq x y z
N MET A 1 -14.98 6.87 -8.51
CA MET A 1 -16.32 6.73 -9.10
C MET A 1 -16.90 5.39 -8.66
N MET A 2 -18.04 5.38 -7.97
CA MET A 2 -18.78 4.13 -7.71
C MET A 2 -19.49 3.74 -9.01
N GLY A 3 -19.22 2.54 -9.51
CA GLY A 3 -19.84 2.03 -10.73
C GLY A 3 -21.25 1.50 -10.46
N LEU A 4 -22.10 1.45 -11.49
CA LEU A 4 -23.47 0.92 -11.44
C LEU A 4 -23.56 -0.52 -10.87
N THR A 5 -22.46 -1.27 -10.89
CA THR A 5 -22.32 -2.61 -10.29
C THR A 5 -22.22 -2.64 -8.77
N ASP A 6 -21.87 -1.53 -8.11
CA ASP A 6 -21.79 -1.46 -6.64
C ASP A 6 -23.17 -1.32 -5.96
N PHE A 7 -24.24 -1.08 -6.73
CA PHE A 7 -25.58 -0.98 -6.16
C PHE A 7 -26.12 -2.33 -5.67
N TRP A 8 -25.67 -3.43 -6.28
CA TRP A 8 -26.12 -4.80 -5.97
C TRP A 8 -25.24 -5.54 -4.97
N LYS A 9 -24.10 -4.96 -4.56
CA LYS A 9 -23.13 -5.60 -3.66
C LYS A 9 -23.50 -5.41 -2.19
N THR A 10 -23.26 -6.45 -1.39
CA THR A 10 -23.38 -6.33 0.07
C THR A 10 -22.30 -5.37 0.62
N PRO A 11 -22.51 -4.75 1.79
CA PRO A 11 -21.48 -3.94 2.43
C PRO A 11 -20.15 -4.68 2.62
N THR A 12 -20.21 -5.97 2.87
CA THR A 12 -19.04 -6.86 3.03
C THR A 12 -18.28 -7.03 1.72
N GLU A 13 -18.98 -7.21 0.60
CA GLU A 13 -18.37 -7.26 -0.73
C GLU A 13 -17.73 -5.94 -1.14
N LYS A 14 -18.35 -4.81 -0.81
CA LYS A 14 -17.75 -3.48 -1.04
C LYS A 14 -16.44 -3.34 -0.29
N LYS A 15 -16.41 -3.68 1.00
CA LYS A 15 -15.19 -3.65 1.81
C LYS A 15 -14.11 -4.60 1.29
N ARG A 16 -14.47 -5.81 0.85
CA ARG A 16 -13.53 -6.73 0.18
C ARG A 16 -12.86 -6.03 -0.99
N ASP A 17 -13.65 -5.46 -1.90
CA ASP A 17 -13.12 -4.82 -3.11
C ASP A 17 -12.31 -3.55 -2.81
N GLU A 18 -12.69 -2.80 -1.77
CA GLU A 18 -11.93 -1.65 -1.29
C GLU A 18 -10.54 -2.06 -0.77
N TYR A 19 -10.47 -3.13 0.04
CA TYR A 19 -9.18 -3.63 0.54
C TYR A 19 -8.31 -4.25 -0.56
N ASP A 20 -8.92 -4.87 -1.57
CA ASP A 20 -8.20 -5.38 -2.75
C ASP A 20 -7.55 -4.23 -3.54
N LYS A 21 -8.34 -3.19 -3.85
CA LYS A 21 -7.85 -1.98 -4.52
C LYS A 21 -6.79 -1.26 -3.69
N LEU A 22 -6.98 -1.17 -2.37
CA LEU A 22 -6.01 -0.56 -1.46
C LEU A 22 -4.69 -1.33 -1.47
N HIS A 23 -4.75 -2.66 -1.44
CA HIS A 23 -3.57 -3.51 -1.50
C HIS A 23 -2.77 -3.29 -2.80
N ASP A 24 -3.45 -3.22 -3.95
CA ASP A 24 -2.79 -2.95 -5.23
C ASP A 24 -2.22 -1.53 -5.28
N TYR A 25 -2.97 -0.54 -4.82
CA TYR A 25 -2.49 0.84 -4.71
C TYR A 25 -1.22 0.95 -3.85
N LEU A 26 -1.17 0.23 -2.71
CA LEU A 26 -0.01 0.24 -1.83
C LEU A 26 1.20 -0.46 -2.46
N LYS A 27 1.00 -1.52 -3.26
CA LYS A 27 2.08 -2.15 -4.04
C LYS A 27 2.66 -1.19 -5.06
N ASP A 28 1.82 -0.46 -5.78
CA ASP A 28 2.26 0.56 -6.73
C ASP A 28 3.01 1.70 -6.02
N ALA A 29 2.53 2.12 -4.85
CA ALA A 29 3.21 3.12 -4.04
C ALA A 29 4.59 2.65 -3.57
N LEU A 30 4.72 1.38 -3.14
CA LEU A 30 6.00 0.78 -2.78
C LEU A 30 6.96 0.71 -3.96
N LYS A 31 6.46 0.34 -5.15
CA LYS A 31 7.28 0.30 -6.38
C LYS A 31 7.82 1.69 -6.72
N LYS A 32 6.95 2.72 -6.72
CA LYS A 32 7.34 4.12 -6.97
C LYS A 32 8.33 4.63 -5.92
N HIS A 33 8.15 4.26 -4.65
CA HIS A 33 9.09 4.58 -3.58
C HIS A 33 10.48 4.00 -3.87
N ASP A 34 10.55 2.70 -4.19
CA ASP A 34 11.80 2.02 -4.49
C ASP A 34 12.51 2.62 -5.73
N GLU A 35 11.76 2.96 -6.78
CA GLU A 35 12.27 3.65 -7.98
C GLU A 35 12.87 5.01 -7.63
N LYS A 36 12.14 5.86 -6.89
CA LYS A 36 12.62 7.19 -6.49
C LYS A 36 13.80 7.12 -5.53
N MET A 37 13.81 6.15 -4.62
CA MET A 37 14.96 5.94 -3.74
C MET A 37 16.21 5.47 -4.50
N ALA A 38 16.04 4.72 -5.58
CA ALA A 38 17.15 4.33 -6.45
C ALA A 38 17.71 5.55 -7.21
N GLU A 39 16.84 6.41 -7.76
CA GLU A 39 17.24 7.68 -8.40
C GLU A 39 18.05 8.55 -7.42
N VAL A 40 17.52 8.80 -6.21
CA VAL A 40 18.19 9.63 -5.18
C VAL A 40 19.57 9.07 -4.80
N LYS A 41 19.71 7.75 -4.65
CA LYS A 41 20.99 7.13 -4.32
C LYS A 41 21.99 7.23 -5.48
N SER A 42 21.51 7.10 -6.72
CA SER A 42 22.32 7.27 -7.92
C SER A 42 22.85 8.69 -8.02
N ASP A 43 21.97 9.69 -7.87
CA ASP A 43 22.33 11.11 -7.94
C ASP A 43 23.31 11.49 -6.83
N LEU A 44 23.08 11.03 -5.60
CA LEU A 44 23.99 11.24 -4.48
C LEU A 44 25.37 10.62 -4.73
N SER A 45 25.41 9.41 -5.30
CA SER A 45 26.66 8.73 -5.63
C SER A 45 27.42 9.47 -6.74
N ALA A 46 26.72 9.88 -7.80
CA ALA A 46 27.29 10.65 -8.91
C ALA A 46 27.84 12.00 -8.41
N TYR A 47 27.08 12.68 -7.56
CA TYR A 47 27.50 13.93 -6.92
C TYR A 47 28.79 13.75 -6.11
N LYS A 48 28.83 12.76 -5.21
CA LYS A 48 30.02 12.46 -4.39
C LYS A 48 31.25 12.11 -5.25
N LYS A 49 31.06 11.38 -6.35
CA LYS A 49 32.14 11.00 -7.27
C LYS A 49 32.65 12.17 -8.10
N GLY A 50 31.76 13.09 -8.47
CA GLY A 50 32.11 14.28 -9.26
C GLY A 50 32.72 15.42 -8.43
N MET A 51 32.68 15.32 -7.10
CA MET A 51 33.22 16.34 -6.22
C MET A 51 34.75 16.33 -6.24
N PRO A 52 35.42 17.47 -6.52
CA PRO A 52 36.88 17.56 -6.44
C PRO A 52 37.35 17.32 -5.01
N ASP A 53 38.47 16.62 -4.84
CA ASP A 53 39.12 16.47 -3.55
C ASP A 53 39.69 17.84 -3.13
N MET A 54 39.07 18.47 -2.14
CA MET A 54 39.44 19.79 -1.64
C MET A 54 39.61 19.73 -0.13
N PRO A 55 40.69 20.32 0.41
CA PRO A 55 40.92 20.31 1.85
C PRO A 55 39.81 21.09 2.59
N SER A 56 39.08 20.40 3.45
CA SER A 56 38.15 21.01 4.41
C SER A 56 38.87 21.70 5.57
N LYS A 57 40.15 21.38 5.79
CA LYS A 57 41.02 21.93 6.85
C LYS A 57 42.40 22.29 6.27
N GLY A 58 42.95 23.43 6.69
CA GLY A 58 44.22 23.98 6.18
C GLY A 58 44.02 25.34 5.52
N ILE A 59 45.09 26.05 5.14
CA ILE A 59 44.99 27.33 4.42
C ILE A 59 45.33 27.09 2.93
N PRO A 60 44.47 27.50 1.98
CA PRO A 60 43.13 28.04 2.18
C PRO A 60 42.08 26.92 2.38
N ALA A 61 41.28 27.03 3.45
CA ALA A 61 40.13 26.17 3.66
C ALA A 61 38.99 26.66 2.76
N ASN A 62 38.24 25.73 2.18
CA ASN A 62 37.07 26.07 1.38
C ASN A 62 35.78 25.97 2.21
N PRO A 63 35.13 27.10 2.58
CA PRO A 63 33.89 27.09 3.36
C PRO A 63 32.71 26.42 2.63
N PHE A 64 32.82 26.20 1.31
CA PHE A 64 31.88 25.39 0.56
C PHE A 64 31.90 23.92 0.99
N VAL A 65 33.07 23.35 1.29
CA VAL A 65 33.21 21.93 1.62
C VAL A 65 32.50 21.60 2.93
N GLU A 66 32.71 22.40 3.98
CA GLU A 66 32.04 22.21 5.28
C GLU A 66 30.51 22.33 5.19
N LYS A 67 30.01 23.33 4.44
CA LYS A 67 28.58 23.50 4.22
C LYS A 67 28.00 22.34 3.42
N ASN A 68 28.74 21.84 2.45
CA ASN A 68 28.32 20.73 1.62
C ASN A 68 28.25 19.41 2.42
N GLU A 69 29.25 19.13 3.26
CA GLU A 69 29.24 17.98 4.18
C GLU A 69 27.97 17.97 5.04
N LYS A 70 27.60 19.13 5.63
CA LYS A 70 26.37 19.25 6.44
C LYS A 70 25.09 18.95 5.64
N VAL A 71 25.01 19.40 4.38
CA VAL A 71 23.86 19.12 3.50
C VAL A 71 23.80 17.64 3.15
N LEU A 72 24.95 17.02 2.85
CA LEU A 72 25.03 15.58 2.58
C LEU A 72 24.60 14.74 3.79
N GLU A 73 25.04 15.09 4.99
CA GLU A 73 24.61 14.43 6.23
C GLU A 73 23.09 14.55 6.44
N GLN A 74 22.51 15.72 6.17
CA GLN A 74 21.06 15.91 6.26
C GLN A 74 20.33 15.02 5.24
N LEU A 75 20.81 14.97 4.00
CA LEU A 75 20.24 14.14 2.95
C LEU A 75 20.32 12.64 3.31
N GLU A 76 21.43 12.18 3.87
CA GLU A 76 21.58 10.80 4.35
C GLU A 76 20.58 10.48 5.46
N LYS A 77 20.38 11.39 6.42
CA LYS A 77 19.35 11.23 7.47
C LYS A 77 17.95 11.14 6.89
N TYR A 78 17.64 11.89 5.82
CA TYR A 78 16.36 11.78 5.12
C TYR A 78 16.23 10.43 4.41
N ILE A 79 17.26 9.97 3.71
CA ILE A 79 17.31 8.65 3.05
C ILE A 79 17.07 7.53 4.06
N ASP A 80 17.64 7.64 5.27
CA ASP A 80 17.42 6.66 6.33
C ASP A 80 15.98 6.67 6.84
N LYS A 81 15.37 7.83 7.08
CA LYS A 81 13.95 7.94 7.46
C LYS A 81 13.02 7.36 6.40
N GLU A 82 13.38 7.43 5.12
CA GLU A 82 12.59 6.82 4.04
C GLU A 82 12.60 5.28 4.10
N LYS A 83 13.61 4.65 4.71
CA LYS A 83 13.61 3.20 4.95
C LYS A 83 12.48 2.79 5.91
N ASP A 84 12.22 3.60 6.93
CA ASP A 84 11.13 3.35 7.88
C ASP A 84 9.77 3.44 7.19
N LYS A 85 9.56 4.45 6.33
CA LYS A 85 8.35 4.58 5.53
C LYS A 85 8.14 3.39 4.59
N ARG A 86 9.22 2.89 3.98
CA ARG A 86 9.17 1.67 3.18
C ARG A 86 8.70 0.46 3.99
N ALA A 87 9.19 0.31 5.22
CA ALA A 87 8.74 -0.74 6.12
C ALA A 87 7.26 -0.58 6.49
N SER A 88 6.81 0.65 6.75
CA SER A 88 5.39 0.94 6.98
C SER A 88 4.52 0.60 5.77
N LEU A 89 4.97 0.89 4.54
CA LEU A 89 4.26 0.50 3.31
C LEU A 89 4.10 -1.02 3.21
N LYS A 90 5.16 -1.79 3.46
CA LYS A 90 5.08 -3.26 3.47
C LYS A 90 4.06 -3.79 4.48
N SER A 91 4.12 -3.29 5.72
CA SER A 91 3.15 -3.66 6.75
C SER A 91 1.71 -3.30 6.38
N ALA A 92 1.51 -2.15 5.72
CA ALA A 92 0.21 -1.74 5.22
C ALA A 92 -0.30 -2.66 4.09
N ILE A 93 0.57 -3.09 3.16
CA ILE A 93 0.25 -4.06 2.10
C ILE A 93 -0.24 -5.37 2.72
N ASP A 94 0.52 -5.93 3.66
CA ASP A 94 0.17 -7.19 4.32
C ASP A 94 -1.15 -7.07 5.10
N THR A 95 -1.36 -5.93 5.76
CA THR A 95 -2.61 -5.65 6.49
C THR A 95 -3.81 -5.53 5.55
N ALA A 96 -3.67 -4.80 4.43
CA ALA A 96 -4.73 -4.67 3.44
C ALA A 96 -5.11 -6.03 2.84
N TYR A 97 -4.11 -6.85 2.51
CA TYR A 97 -4.35 -8.20 1.99
C TYR A 97 -5.06 -9.10 3.00
N ARG A 98 -4.64 -9.07 4.28
CA ARG A 98 -5.32 -9.82 5.34
C ARG A 98 -6.78 -9.38 5.49
N LYS A 99 -7.05 -8.08 5.44
CA LYS A 99 -8.42 -7.55 5.51
C LYS A 99 -9.25 -7.96 4.29
N TYR A 100 -8.67 -7.93 3.10
CA TYR A 100 -9.31 -8.48 1.91
C TYR A 100 -9.73 -9.95 2.12
N LEU A 101 -8.85 -10.81 2.64
CA LEU A 101 -9.16 -12.21 2.91
C LEU A 101 -10.27 -12.37 3.97
N GLU A 102 -10.23 -11.57 5.04
CA GLU A 102 -11.27 -11.55 6.08
C GLU A 102 -12.65 -11.24 5.47
N TYR A 103 -12.77 -10.16 4.69
CA TYR A 103 -14.04 -9.77 4.06
C TYR A 103 -14.47 -10.72 2.94
N LYS A 104 -13.52 -11.32 2.21
CA LYS A 104 -13.83 -12.37 1.22
C LYS A 104 -14.47 -13.59 1.89
N ALA A 105 -13.93 -14.04 3.02
CA ALA A 105 -14.49 -15.16 3.75
C ALA A 105 -15.88 -14.83 4.33
N LEU A 106 -16.09 -13.60 4.80
CA LEU A 106 -17.40 -13.13 5.28
C LEU A 106 -18.43 -13.10 4.14
N ALA A 107 -18.09 -12.58 2.97
CA ALA A 107 -18.99 -12.53 1.83
C ALA A 107 -19.47 -13.93 1.41
N ILE A 108 -18.56 -14.92 1.39
CA ILE A 108 -18.91 -16.33 1.10
C ILE A 108 -19.88 -16.90 2.16
N LYS A 109 -19.71 -16.54 3.44
CA LYS A 109 -20.62 -16.98 4.51
C LYS A 109 -22.00 -16.35 4.37
N GLU A 110 -22.07 -15.06 4.06
CA GLU A 110 -23.33 -14.33 3.80
C GLU A 110 -24.09 -14.96 2.63
N GLU A 111 -23.40 -15.22 1.53
CA GLU A 111 -23.99 -15.83 0.33
C GLU A 111 -24.57 -17.23 0.63
N LYS A 112 -23.82 -18.08 1.33
CA LYS A 112 -24.30 -19.41 1.73
C LYS A 112 -25.51 -19.34 2.66
N ALA A 113 -25.51 -18.40 3.61
CA ALA A 113 -26.63 -18.21 4.53
C ALA A 113 -27.90 -17.74 3.79
N GLU A 114 -27.73 -16.88 2.78
CA GLU A 114 -28.85 -16.40 1.97
C GLU A 114 -29.41 -17.48 1.04
N GLN A 115 -28.54 -18.29 0.41
CA GLN A 115 -28.97 -19.46 -0.36
C GLN A 115 -29.77 -20.45 0.50
N ALA A 116 -29.27 -20.76 1.70
CA ALA A 116 -29.97 -21.67 2.62
C ALA A 116 -31.34 -21.12 3.06
N LYS A 117 -31.48 -19.79 3.25
CA LYS A 117 -32.79 -19.17 3.53
C LYS A 117 -33.73 -19.28 2.33
N LYS A 118 -33.26 -18.93 1.13
CA LYS A 118 -34.05 -19.02 -0.11
C LYS A 118 -34.52 -20.44 -0.39
N GLU A 119 -33.67 -21.45 -0.13
CA GLU A 119 -34.06 -22.86 -0.26
C GLU A 119 -35.13 -23.28 0.76
N LYS A 120 -35.02 -22.83 2.01
CA LYS A 120 -36.04 -23.09 3.04
C LYS A 120 -37.37 -22.44 2.69
N GLU A 121 -37.36 -21.15 2.34
CA GLU A 121 -38.56 -20.42 1.93
C GLU A 121 -39.23 -21.05 0.70
N LYS A 122 -38.43 -21.53 -0.26
CA LYS A 122 -38.95 -22.24 -1.43
C LYS A 122 -39.60 -23.56 -1.04
N LYS A 123 -38.98 -24.36 -0.18
CA LYS A 123 -39.56 -25.63 0.32
C LYS A 123 -40.86 -25.38 1.08
N GLU A 124 -40.89 -24.42 1.99
CA GLU A 124 -42.10 -24.05 2.74
C GLU A 124 -43.23 -23.59 1.81
N ARG A 125 -42.90 -22.81 0.77
CA ARG A 125 -43.89 -22.37 -0.23
C ARG A 125 -44.43 -23.55 -1.06
N GLU A 126 -43.56 -24.47 -1.46
CA GLU A 126 -43.97 -25.70 -2.18
C GLU A 126 -44.84 -26.61 -1.31
N GLU A 127 -44.54 -26.75 -0.02
CA GLU A 127 -45.37 -27.50 0.92
C GLU A 127 -46.74 -26.86 1.13
N ARG A 128 -46.81 -25.53 1.27
CA ARG A 128 -48.09 -24.78 1.36
C ARG A 128 -48.94 -24.94 0.10
N LEU A 129 -48.33 -25.00 -1.08
CA LEU A 129 -49.03 -25.19 -2.36
C LEU A 129 -49.47 -26.66 -2.59
N LYS A 130 -48.84 -27.63 -1.93
CA LYS A 130 -49.24 -29.05 -1.99
C LYS A 130 -50.34 -29.41 -1.00
N ASN A 131 -50.40 -28.70 0.12
CA ASN A 131 -51.33 -28.96 1.22
C ASN A 131 -52.55 -28.02 1.25
N GLY A 132 -52.68 -27.11 0.28
CA GLY A 132 -53.83 -26.22 0.09
C GLY A 132 -54.48 -26.46 -1.25
#